data_AF-A0A0I9UWB4-F1
#
_entry.id   AF-A0A0I9UWB4-F1
#
_cell.length_a   1.000
_cell.length_b   1.000
_cell.length_c   1.000
_cell.angle_alpha   90.00
_cell.angle_beta   90.00
_cell.angle_gamma   90.00
#
_symmetry.space_group_name_H-M   'P 1'
#
loop_
_entity.id
_entity.type
_entity.pdbx_description
1 polymer ?
#
loop_
_entity_poly.entity_id
_entity_poly.type
_entity_poly.pdbx_seq_one_letter_code
_entity_poly.pdbx_strand_id
1 'polypeptide(L)'
;MNQLTAILKQHTPMIHFQHNESGATLRASEVKPLLDKFILTKLGDGDISKGRLYAKNSNWLIDNEKNYALNYKLSISLQKKSRLEYLITSGTFPLPTEHPSNFFTIQNSPYFAQEKCVGVNTNSTIILKKSNNDPRKKEAEFKEKNWSQIDKKGLEWQDFTIKIFSLKGDLINKIQTYLPTFFICHNFGTRNNKGFGSFTVECINNQKYICNVE
;
A
#
# COMPACT_ATOMS: atom_id res chain seq x y z
N MET A 1 -5.79 -5.64 29.13
CA MET A 1 -5.55 -6.07 27.73
C MET A 1 -5.63 -4.82 26.88
N ASN A 2 -4.59 -4.51 26.12
CA ASN A 2 -4.47 -3.19 25.49
C ASN A 2 -4.75 -3.31 23.98
N GLN A 3 -5.38 -2.29 23.40
CA GLN A 3 -5.71 -2.23 21.98
C GLN A 3 -5.34 -0.86 21.45
N LEU A 4 -4.73 -0.85 20.27
CA LEU A 4 -4.47 0.34 19.46
C LEU A 4 -5.31 0.26 18.20
N THR A 5 -6.07 1.31 17.90
CA THR A 5 -6.83 1.43 16.66
C THR A 5 -6.32 2.61 15.88
N ALA A 6 -5.96 2.42 14.62
CA ALA A 6 -5.48 3.49 13.75
C ALA A 6 -6.23 3.51 12.43
N ILE A 7 -6.48 4.70 11.90
CA ILE A 7 -7.03 4.90 10.55
C ILE A 7 -5.87 5.27 9.64
N LEU A 8 -5.74 4.58 8.51
CA LEU A 8 -4.75 4.91 7.49
C LEU A 8 -5.40 5.56 6.29
N LYS A 9 -4.69 6.55 5.75
CA LYS A 9 -4.94 7.17 4.47
C LYS A 9 -3.97 6.61 3.44
N GLN A 10 -4.50 6.08 2.34
CA GLN A 10 -3.70 5.70 1.18
C GLN A 10 -3.42 6.95 0.33
N HIS A 11 -2.19 7.10 -0.17
CA HIS A 11 -1.79 8.25 -1.02
C HIS A 11 -1.49 7.86 -2.45
N THR A 12 -1.04 6.63 -2.67
CA THR A 12 -0.75 6.12 -4.01
C THR A 12 -1.41 4.77 -4.24
N PRO A 13 -1.84 4.46 -5.47
CA PRO A 13 -2.41 3.16 -5.78
C PRO A 13 -1.44 2.05 -5.38
N MET A 14 -1.97 0.94 -4.89
CA MET A 14 -1.18 -0.23 -4.55
C MET A 14 -1.37 -1.28 -5.64
N ILE A 15 -0.27 -1.79 -6.18
CA ILE A 15 -0.31 -2.85 -7.19
C ILE A 15 -0.28 -4.19 -6.47
N HIS A 16 -1.43 -4.83 -6.42
CA HIS A 16 -1.61 -6.09 -5.72
C HIS A 16 -1.39 -7.28 -6.67
N PHE A 17 -0.71 -8.33 -6.20
CA PHE A 17 -0.36 -9.49 -7.04
C PHE A 17 -1.57 -10.37 -7.39
N GLN A 18 -2.60 -10.38 -6.54
CA GLN A 18 -3.92 -10.96 -6.80
C GLN A 18 -4.95 -9.86 -7.08
N HIS A 19 -4.73 -9.00 -8.08
CA HIS A 19 -5.62 -7.87 -8.38
C HIS A 19 -7.10 -8.27 -8.65
N ASN A 20 -7.33 -9.53 -9.05
CA ASN A 20 -8.67 -10.09 -9.29
C ASN A 20 -9.40 -10.51 -8.02
N GLU A 21 -8.72 -10.65 -6.88
CA GLU A 21 -9.38 -11.04 -5.64
C GLU A 21 -10.08 -9.85 -4.97
N SER A 22 -11.30 -10.08 -4.47
CA SER A 22 -12.11 -9.09 -3.74
C SER A 22 -11.39 -8.55 -2.47
N GLY A 23 -10.34 -9.23 -2.00
CA GLY A 23 -9.50 -8.86 -0.85
C GLY A 23 -8.09 -8.36 -1.19
N ALA A 24 -7.86 -7.86 -2.40
CA ALA A 24 -6.58 -7.28 -2.84
C ALA A 24 -6.29 -5.92 -2.15
N THR A 25 -5.94 -5.97 -0.87
CA THR A 25 -5.77 -4.81 0.03
C THR A 25 -4.45 -4.93 0.80
N LEU A 26 -4.11 -3.92 1.61
CA LEU A 26 -2.93 -3.95 2.48
C LEU A 26 -2.96 -5.17 3.41
N ARG A 27 -1.90 -6.00 3.37
CA ARG A 27 -1.87 -7.28 4.08
C ARG A 27 -1.14 -7.22 5.40
N ALA A 28 -1.75 -7.78 6.44
CA ALA A 28 -1.12 -7.92 7.75
C ALA A 28 0.17 -8.74 7.70
N SER A 29 0.25 -9.74 6.82
CA SER A 29 1.43 -10.57 6.61
C SER A 29 2.61 -9.81 6.00
N GLU A 30 2.37 -8.71 5.28
CA GLU A 30 3.43 -7.82 4.78
C GLU A 30 3.77 -6.74 5.80
N VAL A 31 2.75 -6.14 6.44
CA VAL A 31 2.93 -5.05 7.41
C VAL A 31 3.63 -5.53 8.68
N LYS A 32 3.20 -6.65 9.28
CA LYS A 32 3.68 -7.06 10.60
C LYS A 32 5.19 -7.35 10.62
N PRO A 33 5.77 -8.15 9.70
CA PRO A 33 7.21 -8.43 9.74
C PRO A 33 8.06 -7.17 9.53
N LEU A 34 7.61 -6.25 8.67
CA LEU A 34 8.29 -4.98 8.44
C LEU A 34 8.20 -4.05 9.66
N LEU A 35 7.04 -3.98 10.29
CA LEU A 35 6.84 -3.21 11.51
C LEU A 35 7.67 -3.76 12.68
N ASP A 36 7.70 -5.09 12.86
CA ASP A 36 8.57 -5.76 13.84
C ASP A 36 10.03 -5.33 13.64
N LYS A 37 10.54 -5.45 12.39
CA LYS A 37 11.92 -5.07 12.05
C LYS A 37 12.16 -3.58 12.30
N PHE A 38 11.23 -2.72 11.93
CA PHE A 38 11.35 -1.27 12.10
C PHE A 38 11.44 -0.88 13.58
N ILE A 39 10.53 -1.41 14.42
CA ILE A 39 10.51 -1.15 15.85
C ILE A 39 11.81 -1.63 16.50
N LEU A 40 12.25 -2.86 16.20
CA LEU A 40 13.50 -3.39 16.74
C LEU A 40 14.71 -2.54 16.31
N THR A 41 14.74 -2.06 15.06
CA THR A 41 15.80 -1.17 14.58
C THR A 41 15.79 0.15 15.34
N LYS A 42 14.61 0.75 15.58
CA LYS A 42 14.48 2.01 16.32
C LYS A 42 14.80 1.88 17.81
N LEU A 43 14.47 0.75 18.43
CA LEU A 43 14.80 0.48 19.84
C LEU A 43 16.30 0.30 20.08
N GLY A 44 17.06 -0.10 19.06
CA GLY A 44 18.50 -0.27 19.13
C GLY A 44 19.31 0.84 18.48
N ASP A 45 18.71 2.02 18.26
CA ASP A 45 19.35 3.18 17.63
C ASP A 45 20.01 2.85 16.28
N GLY A 46 19.35 2.02 15.48
CA GLY A 46 19.85 1.53 14.19
C GLY A 46 20.44 0.12 14.23
N ASP A 47 20.79 -0.39 15.41
CA ASP A 47 21.29 -1.76 15.60
C ASP A 47 20.17 -2.72 16.03
N ILE A 48 19.74 -3.56 15.10
CA ILE A 48 18.70 -4.58 15.33
C ILE A 48 19.06 -5.52 16.49
N SER A 49 20.34 -5.82 16.72
CA SER A 49 20.77 -6.76 17.77
C SER A 49 20.50 -6.18 19.16
N LYS A 50 20.79 -4.89 19.36
CA LYS A 50 20.47 -4.17 20.59
C LYS A 50 18.97 -4.10 20.82
N GLY A 51 18.20 -3.81 19.77
CA GLY A 51 16.74 -3.81 19.83
C GLY A 51 16.14 -5.16 20.22
N ARG A 52 16.70 -6.27 19.72
CA ARG A 52 16.31 -7.63 20.11
C ARG A 52 16.61 -7.91 21.58
N LEU A 53 17.77 -7.48 22.08
CA LEU A 53 18.12 -7.63 23.49
C LEU A 53 17.17 -6.83 24.38
N TYR A 54 16.84 -5.59 24.00
CA TYR A 54 15.84 -4.77 24.68
C TYR A 54 14.48 -5.48 24.73
N ALA A 55 13.99 -5.95 23.58
CA ALA A 55 12.70 -6.64 23.50
C ALA A 55 12.68 -7.95 24.30
N LYS A 56 13.80 -8.67 24.38
CA LYS A 56 13.97 -9.86 25.22
C LYS A 56 13.88 -9.52 26.69
N ASN A 57 14.61 -8.49 27.14
CA ASN A 57 14.61 -8.02 28.53
C ASN A 57 13.22 -7.53 28.97
N SER A 58 12.47 -6.91 28.06
CA SER A 58 11.08 -6.46 28.32
C SER A 58 10.02 -7.57 28.16
N ASN A 59 10.42 -8.81 27.85
CA ASN A 59 9.52 -9.94 27.62
C ASN A 59 8.45 -9.66 26.55
N TRP A 60 8.87 -9.08 25.42
CA TRP A 60 7.99 -8.71 24.29
C TRP A 60 8.04 -9.70 23.13
N LEU A 61 8.96 -10.65 23.13
CA LEU A 61 9.10 -11.63 22.06
C LEU A 61 8.15 -12.83 22.28
N ILE A 62 7.61 -13.36 21.18
CA ILE A 62 6.81 -14.61 21.22
C ILE A 62 7.73 -15.82 21.42
N ASP A 63 8.86 -15.80 20.73
CA ASP A 63 9.89 -16.82 20.78
C ASP A 63 11.26 -16.12 20.87
N ASN A 64 12.11 -16.61 21.77
CA ASN A 64 13.42 -16.05 22.06
C ASN A 64 14.54 -16.62 21.19
N GLU A 65 14.26 -17.65 20.38
CA GLU A 65 15.31 -18.47 19.76
C GLU A 65 15.35 -18.39 18.23
N LYS A 66 14.20 -18.37 17.54
CA LYS A 66 14.16 -18.47 16.07
C LYS A 66 13.70 -17.19 15.37
N ASN A 67 12.52 -16.74 15.73
CA ASN A 67 11.86 -15.63 15.06
C ASN A 67 11.60 -14.57 16.13
N TYR A 68 12.45 -13.53 16.18
CA TYR A 68 12.33 -12.37 17.07
C TYR A 68 11.06 -11.53 16.77
N ALA A 69 9.91 -12.18 16.71
CA ALA A 69 8.62 -11.60 16.42
C ALA A 69 8.04 -11.02 17.70
N LEU A 70 7.59 -9.77 17.62
CA LEU A 70 6.98 -9.08 18.74
C LEU A 70 5.58 -9.67 19.00
N ASN A 71 5.25 -9.82 20.29
CA ASN A 71 4.04 -10.42 20.81
C ASN A 71 2.86 -9.45 20.74
N TYR A 72 2.40 -9.21 19.51
CA TYR A 72 1.15 -8.53 19.22
C TYR A 72 0.46 -9.16 18.01
N LYS A 73 -0.87 -9.02 17.97
CA LYS A 73 -1.71 -9.40 16.84
C LYS A 73 -2.06 -8.14 16.06
N LEU A 74 -1.94 -8.20 14.74
CA LEU A 74 -2.29 -7.12 13.82
C LEU A 74 -3.41 -7.58 12.89
N SER A 75 -4.45 -6.75 12.77
CA SER A 75 -5.58 -6.95 11.89
C SER A 75 -5.80 -5.70 11.06
N ILE A 76 -6.01 -5.86 9.76
CA ILE A 76 -6.30 -4.78 8.82
C ILE A 76 -7.69 -5.02 8.24
N SER A 77 -8.54 -4.01 8.26
CA SER A 77 -9.90 -4.06 7.71
C SER A 77 -10.24 -2.78 6.97
N LEU A 78 -11.05 -2.86 5.92
CA LEU A 78 -11.59 -1.71 5.22
C LEU A 78 -12.92 -1.28 5.83
N GLN A 79 -13.15 0.02 5.98
CA GLN A 79 -14.46 0.55 6.41
C GLN A 79 -15.43 0.63 5.23
N LYS A 80 -14.95 1.03 4.05
CA LYS A 80 -15.75 1.10 2.82
C LYS A 80 -15.19 0.18 1.76
N LYS A 81 -16.08 -0.50 1.04
CA LYS A 81 -15.75 -1.38 -0.09
C LYS A 81 -15.70 -0.64 -1.44
N SER A 82 -15.67 0.70 -1.42
CA SER A 82 -15.42 1.49 -2.61
C SER A 82 -13.92 1.55 -2.89
N ARG A 83 -13.53 1.24 -4.12
CA ARG A 83 -12.14 1.37 -4.60
C ARG A 83 -12.11 2.18 -5.88
N LEU A 84 -10.98 2.79 -6.16
CA LEU A 84 -10.63 3.31 -7.48
C LEU A 84 -9.62 2.37 -8.12
N GLU A 85 -9.74 2.17 -9.42
CA GLU A 85 -8.83 1.33 -10.20
C GLU A 85 -8.04 2.19 -11.19
N TYR A 86 -6.72 1.98 -11.22
CA TYR A 86 -5.77 2.74 -12.03
C TYR A 86 -5.11 1.83 -13.06
N LEU A 87 -4.97 2.33 -14.28
CA LEU A 87 -4.31 1.60 -15.35
C LEU A 87 -2.79 1.72 -15.24
N ILE A 88 -2.12 0.63 -14.85
CA ILE A 88 -0.66 0.62 -14.72
C ILE A 88 0.02 0.50 -16.07
N THR A 89 0.48 1.63 -16.62
CA THR A 89 1.18 1.65 -17.90
C THR A 89 2.69 1.73 -17.67
N SER A 90 3.45 0.85 -18.32
CA SER A 90 4.92 0.79 -18.15
C SER A 90 5.68 1.65 -19.15
N GLY A 91 4.99 2.50 -19.90
CA GLY A 91 5.59 3.41 -20.87
C GLY A 91 4.52 4.33 -21.43
N THR A 92 4.96 5.52 -21.78
CA THR A 92 4.22 6.57 -22.50
C THR A 92 3.34 5.99 -23.60
N PHE A 93 2.06 5.76 -23.28
CA PHE A 93 1.07 5.65 -24.33
C PHE A 93 0.94 7.05 -24.94
N PRO A 94 1.14 7.24 -26.25
CA PRO A 94 0.71 8.47 -26.89
C PRO A 94 -0.79 8.61 -26.58
N LEU A 95 -1.17 9.77 -26.03
CA LEU A 95 -2.58 10.10 -25.80
C LEU A 95 -3.30 9.94 -27.15
N PRO A 96 -4.42 9.18 -27.21
CA PRO A 96 -5.27 9.20 -28.39
C PRO A 96 -5.69 10.64 -28.65
N THR A 97 -5.48 11.12 -29.88
CA THR A 97 -5.82 12.48 -30.32
C THR A 97 -7.32 12.75 -30.25
N GLU A 98 -8.13 11.70 -30.22
CA GLU A 98 -9.58 11.76 -30.04
C GLU A 98 -9.94 11.35 -28.61
N HIS A 99 -10.51 12.29 -27.88
CA HIS A 99 -11.08 12.05 -26.56
C HIS A 99 -12.55 11.69 -26.72
N PRO A 100 -12.99 10.46 -26.41
CA PRO A 100 -14.40 10.19 -26.21
C PRO A 100 -14.90 11.10 -25.09
N SER A 101 -16.06 11.72 -25.27
CA SER A 101 -16.64 12.78 -24.43
C SER A 101 -16.77 12.47 -22.92
N ASN A 102 -16.54 11.23 -22.50
CA ASN A 102 -16.84 10.72 -21.17
C ASN A 102 -15.58 10.44 -20.33
N PHE A 103 -14.40 10.91 -20.76
CA PHE A 103 -13.13 10.68 -20.05
C PHE A 103 -12.69 11.90 -19.22
N PHE A 104 -12.51 11.70 -17.91
CA PHE A 104 -11.87 12.68 -17.04
C PHE A 104 -10.36 12.48 -17.05
N THR A 105 -9.62 13.48 -17.54
CA THR A 105 -8.16 13.51 -17.44
C THR A 105 -7.77 14.27 -16.19
N ILE A 106 -7.09 13.63 -15.24
CA ILE A 106 -6.58 14.30 -14.04
C ILE A 106 -5.39 15.16 -14.48
N GLN A 107 -5.59 16.47 -14.58
CA GLN A 107 -4.61 17.43 -15.12
C GLN A 107 -3.34 17.53 -14.26
N ASN A 108 -3.45 17.30 -12.93
CA ASN A 108 -2.34 17.42 -11.97
C ASN A 108 -2.08 16.10 -11.27
N SER A 109 -1.68 15.09 -12.04
CA SER A 109 -1.34 13.79 -11.49
C SER A 109 0.15 13.81 -11.03
N PRO A 110 0.49 13.34 -9.82
CA PRO A 110 1.89 13.25 -9.37
C PRO A 110 2.71 12.41 -10.37
N TYR A 111 4.04 12.55 -10.38
CA TYR A 111 4.98 11.89 -11.34
C TYR A 111 4.73 10.39 -11.61
N PHE A 112 4.05 9.68 -10.69
CA PHE A 112 3.64 8.28 -10.82
C PHE A 112 2.32 8.05 -11.56
N ALA A 113 1.64 9.10 -12.01
CA ALA A 113 0.24 9.08 -12.41
C ALA A 113 0.02 9.62 -13.85
N GLN A 114 0.86 9.21 -14.80
CA GLN A 114 0.40 9.04 -16.20
C GLN A 114 -0.76 8.00 -16.33
N GLU A 115 -1.16 7.42 -15.20
CA GLU A 115 -2.21 6.46 -14.95
C GLU A 115 -3.59 7.13 -15.08
N LYS A 116 -4.38 6.71 -16.08
CA LYS A 116 -5.79 7.13 -16.18
C LYS A 116 -6.60 6.44 -15.08
N CYS A 117 -7.23 7.22 -14.20
CA CYS A 117 -8.23 6.71 -13.27
C CYS A 117 -9.44 6.26 -14.08
N VAL A 118 -9.85 5.00 -13.89
CA VAL A 118 -11.07 4.47 -14.48
C VAL A 118 -12.00 4.19 -13.32
N GLY A 119 -13.05 5.00 -13.19
CA GLY A 119 -14.08 4.79 -12.18
C GLY A 119 -14.62 3.36 -12.26
N VAL A 120 -14.85 2.73 -11.11
CA VAL A 120 -15.46 1.40 -11.03
C VAL A 120 -16.87 1.50 -11.63
N ASN A 121 -17.16 0.68 -12.65
CA ASN A 121 -18.39 0.68 -13.48
C ASN A 121 -18.38 1.53 -14.75
N THR A 122 -17.24 1.69 -15.41
CA THR A 122 -17.27 2.04 -16.83
C THR A 122 -17.13 0.77 -17.66
N ASN A 123 -18.06 0.55 -18.61
CA ASN A 123 -17.86 -0.37 -19.75
C ASN A 123 -16.77 0.20 -20.68
N SER A 124 -15.70 0.76 -20.10
CA SER A 124 -14.65 1.46 -20.79
C SER A 124 -13.73 0.43 -21.41
N THR A 125 -13.73 0.40 -22.74
CA THR A 125 -12.70 -0.28 -23.48
C THR A 125 -11.45 0.56 -23.55
N ILE A 126 -10.31 -0.11 -23.43
CA ILE A 126 -8.99 0.51 -23.54
C ILE A 126 -8.31 -0.01 -24.77
N ILE A 127 -7.82 0.92 -25.59
CA ILE A 127 -7.05 0.64 -26.78
C ILE A 127 -5.58 0.55 -26.37
N LEU A 128 -5.02 -0.66 -26.39
CA LEU A 128 -3.63 -0.91 -26.06
C LEU A 128 -2.80 -1.12 -27.33
N LYS A 129 -1.66 -0.45 -27.44
CA LYS A 129 -0.66 -0.71 -28.46
C LYS A 129 -0.02 -2.09 -28.24
N LYS A 130 -0.07 -2.95 -29.24
CA LYS A 130 0.60 -4.24 -29.25
C LYS A 130 2.05 -4.04 -29.70
N SER A 131 2.99 -4.70 -29.02
CA SER A 131 4.35 -4.84 -29.54
C SER A 131 4.30 -5.82 -30.70
N ASN A 132 4.59 -5.35 -31.91
CA ASN A 132 4.74 -6.25 -33.06
C ASN A 132 6.09 -6.96 -32.93
N ASN A 133 6.07 -8.28 -32.86
CA ASN A 133 7.29 -9.09 -32.92
C ASN A 133 7.77 -9.30 -34.37
N ASP A 134 6.99 -8.87 -35.37
CA ASP A 134 7.34 -8.94 -36.79
C ASP A 134 7.97 -7.61 -37.26
N PRO A 135 9.27 -7.57 -37.58
CA PRO A 135 9.96 -6.36 -38.00
C PRO A 135 9.51 -5.81 -39.36
N ARG A 136 8.68 -6.53 -40.13
CA ARG A 136 8.22 -6.11 -41.47
C ARG A 136 6.95 -5.25 -41.45
N LYS A 137 6.19 -5.25 -40.36
CA LYS A 137 4.99 -4.41 -40.18
C LYS A 137 5.33 -3.17 -39.36
N LYS A 138 5.48 -2.02 -40.01
CA LYS A 138 5.78 -0.73 -39.37
C LYS A 138 4.58 -0.11 -38.64
N GLU A 139 3.36 -0.56 -38.92
CA GLU A 139 2.14 0.00 -38.33
C GLU A 139 1.85 -0.60 -36.95
N ALA A 140 1.54 0.27 -35.99
CA ALA A 140 1.17 -0.13 -34.65
C ALA A 140 -0.19 -0.86 -34.67
N GLU A 141 -0.20 -2.15 -34.33
CA GLU A 141 -1.46 -2.87 -34.09
C GLU A 141 -2.03 -2.42 -32.75
N PHE A 142 -3.28 -1.97 -32.74
CA PHE A 142 -4.01 -1.63 -31.51
C PHE A 142 -5.00 -2.74 -31.19
N LYS A 143 -5.04 -3.17 -29.92
CA LYS A 143 -6.01 -4.16 -29.43
C LYS A 143 -6.91 -3.50 -28.40
N GLU A 144 -8.20 -3.53 -28.68
CA GLU A 144 -9.24 -3.17 -27.73
C GLU A 144 -9.34 -4.26 -26.65
N LYS A 145 -9.26 -3.86 -25.38
CA LYS A 145 -9.45 -4.74 -24.22
C LYS A 145 -10.50 -4.18 -23.28
N ASN A 146 -11.35 -5.06 -22.77
CA ASN A 146 -12.25 -4.73 -21.68
C ASN A 146 -11.45 -4.51 -20.39
N TRP A 147 -11.90 -3.58 -19.55
CA TRP A 147 -11.25 -3.27 -18.27
C TRP A 147 -11.08 -4.49 -17.36
N SER A 148 -12.02 -5.44 -17.41
CA SER A 148 -11.95 -6.71 -16.67
C SER A 148 -10.78 -7.62 -17.10
N GLN A 149 -10.24 -7.44 -18.31
CA GLN A 149 -9.17 -8.26 -18.91
C GLN A 149 -7.78 -7.67 -18.69
N ILE A 150 -7.64 -6.69 -17.79
CA ILE A 150 -6.38 -6.01 -17.49
C ILE A 150 -5.75 -6.64 -16.25
N ASP A 151 -4.59 -7.27 -16.45
CA ASP A 151 -3.88 -8.08 -15.45
C ASP A 151 -3.06 -7.25 -14.46
N LYS A 152 -2.90 -5.93 -14.66
CA LYS A 152 -2.11 -5.07 -13.78
C LYS A 152 -2.83 -3.76 -13.55
N LYS A 153 -3.51 -3.67 -12.42
CA LYS A 153 -4.23 -2.48 -11.96
C LYS A 153 -3.66 -1.99 -10.64
N GLY A 154 -3.61 -0.67 -10.50
CA GLY A 154 -3.40 -0.02 -9.22
C GLY A 154 -4.74 0.04 -8.50
N LEU A 155 -4.76 -0.34 -7.23
CA LEU A 155 -5.97 -0.28 -6.41
C LEU A 155 -5.78 0.79 -5.34
N GLU A 156 -6.71 1.72 -5.28
CA GLU A 156 -6.81 2.71 -4.20
C GLU A 156 -8.10 2.47 -3.44
N TRP A 157 -7.97 2.14 -2.17
CA TRP A 157 -9.10 1.94 -1.28
C TRP A 157 -9.22 3.10 -0.30
N GLN A 158 -10.44 3.35 0.15
CA GLN A 158 -10.69 4.34 1.18
C GLN A 158 -10.78 3.69 2.56
N ASP A 159 -10.39 4.45 3.58
CA ASP A 159 -10.67 4.17 4.98
C ASP A 159 -10.16 2.81 5.49
N PHE A 160 -8.84 2.64 5.56
CA PHE A 160 -8.22 1.47 6.18
C PHE A 160 -8.21 1.62 7.70
N THR A 161 -8.64 0.58 8.41
CA THR A 161 -8.53 0.49 9.87
C THR A 161 -7.52 -0.59 10.23
N ILE A 162 -6.52 -0.22 11.03
CA ILE A 162 -5.59 -1.13 11.67
C ILE A 162 -6.00 -1.30 13.13
N LYS A 163 -6.07 -2.56 13.57
CA LYS A 163 -6.24 -2.93 14.97
C LYS A 163 -5.05 -3.76 15.42
N ILE A 164 -4.38 -3.29 16.47
CA ILE A 164 -3.23 -3.95 17.08
C ILE A 164 -3.57 -4.30 18.53
N PHE A 165 -3.29 -5.55 18.91
CA PHE A 165 -3.62 -6.11 20.21
C PHE A 165 -2.40 -6.73 20.85
N SER A 166 -2.19 -6.47 22.14
CA SER A 166 -1.18 -7.16 22.94
C SER A 166 -1.60 -7.19 24.41
N LEU A 167 -1.15 -8.22 25.12
CA LEU A 167 -1.21 -8.26 26.58
C LEU A 167 -0.17 -7.31 27.22
N LYS A 168 0.88 -6.94 26.47
CA LYS A 168 1.96 -6.07 26.94
C LYS A 168 1.64 -4.61 26.59
N GLY A 169 1.22 -3.83 27.59
CA GLY A 169 0.86 -2.42 27.39
C GLY A 169 2.00 -1.56 26.86
N ASP A 170 3.19 -1.74 27.42
CA ASP A 170 4.38 -0.98 27.03
C ASP A 170 4.77 -1.20 25.56
N LEU A 171 4.55 -2.42 25.05
CA LEU A 171 4.75 -2.74 23.64
C LEU A 171 3.77 -1.95 22.76
N ILE A 172 2.49 -1.85 23.16
CA ILE A 172 1.51 -1.03 22.43
C ILE A 172 1.92 0.43 22.42
N ASN A 173 2.39 0.97 23.54
CA ASN A 173 2.85 2.35 23.62
C ASN A 173 4.00 2.59 22.61
N LYS A 174 4.99 1.69 22.54
CA LYS A 174 6.05 1.79 21.54
C LYS A 174 5.53 1.65 20.11
N ILE A 175 4.62 0.72 19.85
CA ILE A 175 4.01 0.57 18.53
C ILE A 175 3.27 1.87 18.15
N GLN A 176 2.48 2.45 19.05
CA GLN A 176 1.78 3.71 18.83
C GLN A 176 2.74 4.85 18.47
N THR A 177 3.89 4.94 19.14
CA THR A 177 4.91 5.94 18.84
C THR A 177 5.49 5.77 17.44
N TYR A 178 5.81 4.54 17.02
CA TYR A 178 6.55 4.29 15.78
C TYR A 178 5.66 4.04 14.56
N LEU A 179 4.39 3.71 14.74
CA LEU A 179 3.46 3.37 13.66
C LEU A 179 3.35 4.46 12.58
N PRO A 180 3.24 5.76 12.91
CA PRO A 180 3.15 6.81 11.89
C PRO A 180 4.41 6.93 11.05
N THR A 181 5.58 6.98 11.69
CA THR A 181 6.88 7.05 11.00
C THR A 181 7.13 5.80 10.16
N PHE A 182 6.71 4.63 10.65
CA PHE A 182 6.79 3.39 9.89
C PHE A 182 6.06 3.50 8.55
N PHE A 183 4.80 3.97 8.54
CA PHE A 183 4.03 4.11 7.30
C PHE A 183 4.58 5.18 6.36
N ILE A 184 5.15 6.27 6.89
CA ILE A 184 5.82 7.29 6.07
C ILE A 184 7.05 6.71 5.35
N CYS A 185 7.81 5.85 6.02
CA CYS A 185 9.05 5.29 5.47
C CYS A 185 8.85 4.02 4.62
N HIS A 186 7.63 3.47 4.54
CA HIS A 186 7.38 2.19 3.88
C HIS A 186 6.27 2.27 2.84
N ASN A 187 6.55 1.66 1.70
CA ASN A 187 5.60 1.43 0.61
C ASN A 187 5.30 -0.08 0.51
N PHE A 188 4.08 -0.42 0.13
CA PHE A 188 3.56 -1.80 0.12
C PHE A 188 3.13 -2.27 -1.28
N GLY A 189 3.00 -3.58 -1.44
CA GLY A 189 2.69 -4.19 -2.74
C GLY A 189 3.88 -4.17 -3.71
N THR A 190 3.59 -4.44 -4.97
CA THR A 190 4.63 -4.51 -6.01
C THR A 190 5.04 -3.12 -6.50
N ARG A 191 6.30 -2.99 -6.95
CA ARG A 191 6.91 -1.69 -7.37
C ARG A 191 6.90 -0.62 -6.27
N ASN A 192 6.97 -1.04 -5.00
CA ASN A 192 7.09 -0.16 -3.83
C ASN A 192 8.33 0.77 -3.89
N ASN A 193 9.40 0.33 -4.56
CA ASN A 193 10.58 1.15 -4.86
C ASN A 193 10.34 2.29 -5.88
N LYS A 194 9.16 2.31 -6.52
CA LYS A 194 8.70 3.34 -7.45
C LYS A 194 7.48 4.07 -6.89
N GLY A 195 7.39 4.25 -5.57
CA GLY A 195 6.38 5.11 -4.94
C GLY A 195 4.95 4.56 -4.86
N PHE A 196 4.68 3.33 -5.32
CA PHE A 196 3.35 2.71 -5.22
C PHE A 196 3.08 2.15 -3.82
N GLY A 197 1.80 2.16 -3.40
CA GLY A 197 1.34 1.61 -2.13
C GLY A 197 1.81 2.39 -0.91
N SER A 198 1.79 3.71 -0.96
CA SER A 198 2.14 4.60 0.15
C SER A 198 0.93 4.90 1.04
N PHE A 199 1.16 4.96 2.35
CA PHE A 199 0.13 5.21 3.36
C PHE A 199 0.63 6.15 4.45
N THR A 200 -0.29 6.84 5.12
CA THR A 200 -0.02 7.55 6.39
C THR A 200 -1.07 7.23 7.43
N VAL A 201 -0.71 7.35 8.71
CA VAL A 201 -1.67 7.29 9.82
C VAL A 201 -2.39 8.63 9.94
N GLU A 202 -3.72 8.62 9.83
CA GLU A 202 -4.57 9.81 9.95
C GLU A 202 -5.06 10.01 11.38
N CYS A 203 -5.51 8.93 12.02
CA CYS A 203 -6.01 8.94 13.39
C CYS A 203 -5.45 7.77 14.18
N ILE A 204 -5.21 7.99 15.47
CA ILE A 204 -4.91 6.95 16.45
C ILE A 204 -5.91 7.09 17.60
N ASN A 205 -6.61 6.00 17.95
CA ASN A 205 -7.63 5.97 19.01
C ASN A 205 -8.63 7.14 18.91
N ASN A 206 -9.08 7.43 17.68
CA ASN A 206 -9.98 8.53 17.32
C ASN A 206 -9.44 9.95 17.55
N GLN A 207 -8.14 10.09 17.87
CA GLN A 207 -7.45 11.38 17.90
C GLN A 207 -6.71 11.58 16.58
N LYS A 208 -6.88 12.75 15.97
CA LYS A 208 -6.19 13.11 14.73
C LYS A 208 -4.69 13.15 15.01
N TYR A 209 -3.93 12.37 14.25
CA TYR A 209 -2.48 12.38 14.36
C TYR A 209 -1.95 13.58 13.57
N ILE A 210 -1.34 14.53 14.27
CA ILE A 210 -0.59 15.62 13.65
C ILE A 210 0.87 15.20 13.69
N CYS A 211 1.47 14.98 12.52
CA CYS A 211 2.91 14.79 12.43
C CYS A 211 3.58 16.10 12.84
N ASN A 212 4.03 16.20 14.09
CA ASN A 212 4.97 17.23 14.48
C ASN A 212 6.32 16.82 13.89
N VAL A 213 6.67 17.44 12.76
CA VAL A 213 8.00 17.37 12.20
C VAL A 213 8.82 18.39 12.99
N GLU A 214 9.53 17.92 14.01
CA GLU A 214 10.67 18.66 14.61
C GLU A 214 11.94 18.37 13.81
#